data_AF-A0A962CE91-F1
#
_entry.id   AF-A0A962CE91-F1
#
_cell.length_a   1.000
_cell.length_b   1.000
_cell.length_c   1.000
_cell.angle_alpha   90.00
_cell.angle_beta   90.00
_cell.angle_gamma   90.00
#
_symmetry.space_group_name_H-M   'P 1'
#
loop_
_entity.id
_entity.type
_entity.pdbx_description
1 polymer ?
#
loop_
_entity_poly.entity_id
_entity_poly.type
_entity_poly.pdbx_seq_one_letter_code
_entity_poly.pdbx_strand_id
1 'polypeptide(L)'
;MLPGMLDFPLYSALGDVFARGQPTAVLAHRLTRLMRPGQDPGLQPRFVDNHDVDRFLANGSKAGMSQALLMLMTIPGIPVIYYGTEQGFRGQRDSMFAGGYGSQGVNHFDQSSPLYRQLQRIIALRNGDPLFRRGAPVTVYSDASGAGALIYRIDFDGRQMLVAFNSADHRALAGPVDAGLPRNSDLSPV
;
A
#
# COMPACT_ATOMS: atom_id res chain seq x y z
N MET A 1 24.31 -6.65 11.90
CA MET A 1 22.89 -6.24 11.71
C MET A 1 22.24 -7.24 10.76
N LEU A 2 20.95 -7.54 10.95
CA LEU A 2 20.19 -8.35 9.99
C LEU A 2 19.97 -7.56 8.69
N PRO A 3 19.96 -8.22 7.52
CA PRO A 3 19.82 -7.55 6.22
C PRO A 3 18.39 -7.05 5.94
N GLY A 4 17.39 -7.55 6.65
CA GLY A 4 15.99 -7.11 6.56
C GLY A 4 15.19 -7.51 7.81
N MET A 5 14.08 -6.81 8.06
CA MET A 5 13.16 -7.01 9.18
C MET A 5 11.74 -6.62 8.79
N LEU A 6 10.73 -7.26 9.38
CA LEU A 6 9.33 -6.88 9.20
C LEU A 6 9.11 -5.39 9.49
N ASP A 7 8.51 -4.70 8.53
CA ASP A 7 8.35 -3.24 8.56
C ASP A 7 7.09 -2.82 9.33
N PHE A 8 7.08 -3.11 10.64
CA PHE A 8 6.03 -2.64 11.55
C PHE A 8 5.81 -1.11 11.53
N PRO A 9 6.86 -0.26 11.40
CA PRO A 9 6.66 1.19 11.28
C PRO A 9 5.84 1.61 10.05
N LEU A 10 6.02 0.95 8.90
CA LEU A 10 5.16 1.17 7.74
C LEU A 10 3.76 0.58 7.93
N TYR A 11 3.64 -0.64 8.46
CA TYR A 11 2.35 -1.26 8.79
C TYR A 11 1.47 -0.33 9.63
N SER A 12 2.02 0.25 10.71
CA SER A 12 1.29 1.19 11.57
C SER A 12 0.79 2.39 10.77
N ALA A 13 1.67 3.01 9.97
CA ALA A 13 1.35 4.19 9.19
C ALA A 13 0.29 3.92 8.10
N LEU A 14 0.32 2.73 7.47
CA LEU A 14 -0.71 2.30 6.52
C LEU A 14 -2.08 2.22 7.21
N GLY A 15 -2.15 1.63 8.40
CA GLY A 15 -3.38 1.59 9.20
C GLY A 15 -3.82 2.98 9.67
N ASP A 16 -2.89 3.82 10.12
CA ASP A 16 -3.17 5.18 10.60
C ASP A 16 -3.85 6.01 9.50
N VAL A 17 -3.27 6.02 8.29
CA VAL A 17 -3.78 6.86 7.21
C VAL A 17 -4.97 6.23 6.50
N PHE A 18 -4.88 4.97 6.09
CA PHE A 18 -5.88 4.35 5.21
C PHE A 18 -7.05 3.68 5.96
N ALA A 19 -6.92 3.40 7.25
CA ALA A 19 -8.02 2.88 8.07
C ALA A 19 -8.56 3.92 9.06
N ARG A 20 -7.69 4.71 9.70
CA ARG A 20 -8.05 5.63 10.79
C ARG A 20 -8.12 7.11 10.39
N GLY A 21 -7.89 7.46 9.13
CA GLY A 21 -8.04 8.82 8.61
C GLY A 21 -7.01 9.82 9.15
N GLN A 22 -5.83 9.36 9.58
CA GLN A 22 -4.73 10.25 9.96
C GLN A 22 -4.17 11.03 8.76
N PRO A 23 -3.46 12.15 9.01
CA PRO A 23 -2.80 12.93 7.97
C PRO A 23 -1.92 12.08 7.06
N THR A 24 -2.02 12.28 5.75
CA THR A 24 -1.16 11.56 4.78
C THR A 24 0.31 11.92 4.92
N ALA A 25 0.64 13.03 5.58
CA ALA A 25 1.99 13.39 6.00
C ALA A 25 2.67 12.30 6.86
N VAL A 26 1.91 11.47 7.58
CA VAL A 26 2.44 10.31 8.33
C VAL A 26 3.11 9.30 7.38
N LEU A 27 2.45 8.97 6.27
CA LEU A 27 3.02 8.10 5.24
C LEU A 27 4.14 8.79 4.46
N ALA A 28 4.00 10.08 4.14
CA ALA A 28 5.07 10.85 3.53
C ALA A 28 6.36 10.81 4.36
N HIS A 29 6.24 10.96 5.68
CA HIS A 29 7.38 10.83 6.58
C HIS A 29 8.00 9.43 6.51
N ARG A 30 7.20 8.36 6.43
CA ARG A 30 7.71 6.99 6.26
C ARG A 30 8.44 6.80 4.93
N LEU A 31 7.93 7.38 3.83
CA LEU A 31 8.58 7.32 2.52
C LEU A 31 10.02 7.87 2.54
N THR A 32 10.25 9.00 3.23
CA THR A 32 11.62 9.56 3.39
C THR A 32 12.60 8.62 4.09
N ARG A 33 12.07 7.65 4.85
CA ARG A 33 12.84 6.71 5.65
C ARG A 33 13.00 5.35 4.98
N LEU A 34 12.49 5.16 3.76
CA LEU A 34 12.66 3.91 3.01
C LEU A 34 14.08 3.79 2.44
N MET A 35 14.60 4.85 1.83
CA MET A 35 15.91 4.85 1.16
C MET A 35 17.06 5.25 2.12
N ARG A 36 17.11 4.68 3.32
CA ARG A 36 18.17 5.03 4.30
C ARG A 36 19.53 4.50 3.86
N PRO A 37 20.60 5.32 3.97
CA PRO A 37 21.97 4.84 3.73
C PRO A 37 22.30 3.63 4.60
N GLY A 38 22.95 2.62 3.99
CA GLY A 38 23.37 1.40 4.69
C GLY A 38 22.26 0.37 4.92
N GLN A 39 21.05 0.57 4.38
CA GLN A 39 19.99 -0.44 4.36
C GLN A 39 19.55 -0.68 2.92
N ASP A 40 19.31 -1.95 2.58
CA ASP A 40 18.68 -2.30 1.31
C ASP A 40 17.14 -2.26 1.48
N PRO A 41 16.43 -1.27 0.91
CA PRO A 41 14.98 -1.20 0.99
C PRO A 41 14.30 -2.40 0.34
N GLY A 42 14.95 -3.05 -0.63
CA GLY A 42 14.46 -4.22 -1.35
C GLY A 42 14.37 -5.48 -0.48
N LEU A 43 15.03 -5.50 0.68
CA LEU A 43 15.05 -6.65 1.59
C LEU A 43 14.02 -6.55 2.73
N GLN A 44 13.23 -5.47 2.79
CA GLN A 44 12.26 -5.26 3.87
C GLN A 44 10.92 -5.93 3.56
N PRO A 45 10.47 -6.92 4.35
CA PRO A 45 9.14 -7.49 4.22
C PRO A 45 8.09 -6.53 4.78
N ARG A 46 7.05 -6.26 3.99
CA ARG A 46 6.02 -5.25 4.28
C ARG A 46 4.63 -5.84 4.11
N PHE A 47 3.72 -5.50 5.01
CA PHE A 47 2.40 -6.12 5.11
C PHE A 47 1.36 -5.10 5.60
N VAL A 48 0.09 -5.38 5.33
CA VAL A 48 -1.05 -4.61 5.88
C VAL A 48 -1.65 -5.27 7.12
N ASP A 49 -1.49 -6.58 7.26
CA ASP A 49 -1.85 -7.40 8.40
C ASP A 49 -1.04 -8.70 8.42
N ASN A 50 -1.06 -9.41 9.54
CA ASN A 50 -0.41 -10.70 9.71
C ASN A 50 -1.16 -11.53 10.78
N HIS A 51 -0.52 -12.57 11.32
CA HIS A 51 -1.14 -13.48 12.30
C HIS A 51 -1.20 -12.95 13.75
N ASP A 52 -0.45 -11.90 14.06
CA ASP A 52 -0.30 -11.33 15.42
C ASP A 52 -1.02 -9.99 15.60
N VAL A 53 -1.53 -9.39 14.51
CA VAL A 53 -2.24 -8.12 14.53
C VAL A 53 -3.67 -8.28 14.03
N ASP A 54 -4.52 -7.30 14.35
CA ASP A 54 -5.86 -7.24 13.77
C ASP A 54 -5.82 -7.24 12.24
N ARG A 55 -6.80 -7.91 11.63
CA ARG A 55 -7.05 -7.78 10.19
C ARG A 55 -7.24 -6.32 9.84
N PHE A 56 -6.75 -5.89 8.69
CA PHE A 56 -6.92 -4.50 8.25
C PHE A 56 -8.41 -4.09 8.25
N LEU A 57 -9.29 -4.98 7.78
CA LEU A 57 -10.73 -4.73 7.70
C LEU A 57 -11.47 -4.79 9.04
N ALA A 58 -10.82 -5.16 10.14
CA ALA A 58 -11.41 -5.00 11.48
C ALA A 58 -11.64 -3.53 11.81
N ASN A 59 -10.69 -2.66 11.40
CA ASN A 59 -10.68 -1.23 11.72
C ASN A 59 -10.72 -0.31 10.49
N GLY A 60 -10.73 -0.88 9.28
CA GLY A 60 -10.68 -0.13 8.02
C GLY A 60 -11.77 -0.52 7.03
N SER A 61 -11.65 0.02 5.82
CA SER A 61 -12.59 -0.21 4.70
C SER A 61 -11.91 -0.96 3.55
N LYS A 62 -12.71 -1.55 2.65
CA LYS A 62 -12.19 -2.20 1.42
C LYS A 62 -11.43 -1.20 0.53
N ALA A 63 -11.91 0.04 0.47
CA ALA A 63 -11.23 1.13 -0.24
C ALA A 63 -9.87 1.46 0.40
N GLY A 64 -9.83 1.62 1.72
CA GLY A 64 -8.60 1.84 2.48
C GLY A 64 -7.59 0.70 2.31
N MET A 65 -8.06 -0.55 2.40
CA MET A 65 -7.20 -1.72 2.22
C MET A 65 -6.62 -1.77 0.80
N SER A 66 -7.42 -1.43 -0.19
CA SER A 66 -6.97 -1.35 -1.58
C SER A 66 -5.88 -0.30 -1.79
N GLN A 67 -6.02 0.87 -1.14
CA GLN A 67 -4.99 1.91 -1.16
C GLN A 67 -3.71 1.46 -0.44
N ALA A 68 -3.84 0.79 0.71
CA ALA A 68 -2.69 0.25 1.44
C ALA A 68 -1.95 -0.83 0.63
N LEU A 69 -2.68 -1.74 -0.02
CA LEU A 69 -2.13 -2.77 -0.90
C LEU A 69 -1.48 -2.17 -2.15
N LEU A 70 -2.09 -1.15 -2.75
CA LEU A 70 -1.47 -0.41 -3.86
C LEU A 70 -0.13 0.19 -3.42
N MET A 71 -0.10 0.89 -2.29
CA MET A 71 1.15 1.47 -1.77
C MET A 71 2.22 0.40 -1.51
N LEU A 72 1.89 -0.75 -0.90
CA LEU A 72 2.84 -1.85 -0.72
C LEU A 72 3.45 -2.31 -2.05
N MET A 73 2.66 -2.31 -3.11
CA MET A 73 3.04 -2.85 -4.41
C MET A 73 3.78 -1.84 -5.29
N THR A 74 3.78 -0.55 -4.94
CA THR A 74 4.42 0.53 -5.70
C THR A 74 5.64 1.14 -4.99
N ILE A 75 6.14 0.50 -3.91
CA ILE A 75 7.38 0.88 -3.21
C ILE A 75 8.39 -0.28 -3.17
N PRO A 76 9.70 -0.02 -3.04
CA PRO A 76 10.73 -1.06 -3.03
C PRO A 76 10.68 -1.90 -1.75
N GLY A 77 10.79 -3.22 -1.85
CA GLY A 77 10.68 -4.14 -0.71
C GLY A 77 10.00 -5.46 -1.10
N ILE A 78 9.65 -6.26 -0.09
CA ILE A 78 9.01 -7.57 -0.27
C ILE A 78 7.57 -7.49 0.27
N PRO A 79 6.55 -7.27 -0.58
CA PRO A 79 5.17 -7.31 -0.13
C PRO A 79 4.80 -8.72 0.36
N VAL A 80 4.21 -8.79 1.55
CA VAL A 80 3.70 -10.01 2.18
C VAL A 80 2.20 -9.86 2.34
N ILE A 81 1.44 -10.76 1.71
CA ILE A 81 -0.01 -10.81 1.82
C ILE A 81 -0.38 -11.96 2.74
N TYR A 82 -1.10 -11.67 3.81
CA TYR A 82 -1.61 -12.70 4.70
C TYR A 82 -2.86 -13.35 4.10
N TYR A 83 -3.02 -14.66 4.27
CA TYR A 83 -4.13 -15.39 3.66
C TYR A 83 -5.48 -14.82 4.10
N GLY A 84 -6.46 -14.82 3.20
CA GLY A 84 -7.80 -14.30 3.45
C GLY A 84 -7.92 -12.78 3.30
N THR A 85 -6.81 -12.05 3.16
CA THR A 85 -6.83 -10.61 2.85
C THR A 85 -7.48 -10.35 1.49
N GLU A 86 -7.22 -11.21 0.50
CA GLU A 86 -7.85 -11.22 -0.82
C GLU A 86 -9.35 -11.58 -0.78
N GLN A 87 -9.79 -12.26 0.27
CA GLN A 87 -11.19 -12.61 0.54
C GLN A 87 -11.88 -11.59 1.46
N GLY A 88 -11.13 -10.63 2.00
CA GLY A 88 -11.65 -9.61 2.89
C GLY A 88 -11.96 -10.10 4.30
N PHE A 89 -11.14 -11.01 4.84
CA PHE A 89 -11.26 -11.48 6.21
C PHE A 89 -11.22 -10.32 7.22
N ARG A 90 -12.11 -10.40 8.21
CA ARG A 90 -12.22 -9.42 9.30
C ARG A 90 -11.78 -10.01 10.64
N GLY A 91 -11.99 -11.30 10.85
CA GLY A 91 -11.57 -12.00 12.06
C GLY A 91 -10.11 -12.43 12.01
N GLN A 92 -9.49 -12.46 13.19
CA GLN A 92 -8.19 -13.09 13.34
C GLN A 92 -8.37 -14.62 13.27
N ARG A 93 -7.44 -15.30 12.57
CA ARG A 93 -7.36 -16.77 12.52
C ARG A 93 -8.59 -17.49 11.94
N ASP A 94 -9.48 -16.77 11.25
CA ASP A 94 -10.53 -17.39 10.43
C ASP A 94 -9.89 -18.33 9.40
N SER A 95 -10.50 -19.49 9.15
CA SER A 95 -9.97 -20.48 8.23
C SER A 95 -10.45 -20.26 6.81
N MET A 96 -9.56 -20.50 5.84
CA MET A 96 -9.90 -20.58 4.42
C MET A 96 -10.75 -21.81 4.06
N PHE A 97 -10.71 -22.85 4.90
CA PHE A 97 -11.34 -24.14 4.63
C PHE A 97 -12.64 -24.27 5.43
N ALA A 98 -13.68 -24.83 4.81
CA ALA A 98 -15.01 -24.99 5.38
C ALA A 98 -15.05 -25.74 6.72
N GLY A 99 -14.09 -26.64 6.98
CA GLY A 99 -14.00 -27.37 8.25
C GLY A 99 -13.25 -26.63 9.37
N GLY A 100 -12.66 -25.47 9.08
CA GLY A 100 -11.82 -24.76 10.04
C GLY A 100 -12.58 -23.73 10.88
N TYR A 101 -11.92 -23.28 11.95
CA TYR A 101 -12.44 -22.25 12.85
C TYR A 101 -12.83 -20.96 12.10
N GLY A 102 -13.95 -20.34 12.48
CA GLY A 102 -14.41 -19.07 11.89
C GLY A 102 -14.90 -19.15 10.43
N SER A 103 -14.78 -20.29 9.76
CA SER A 103 -15.10 -20.43 8.33
C SER A 103 -16.60 -20.37 8.00
N GLN A 104 -17.47 -20.59 8.99
CA GLN A 104 -18.92 -20.73 8.83
C GLN A 104 -19.33 -21.86 7.86
N GLY A 105 -18.52 -22.92 7.75
CA GLY A 105 -18.85 -24.06 6.90
C GLY A 105 -18.62 -23.82 5.40
N VAL A 106 -17.96 -22.71 5.02
CA VAL A 106 -17.69 -22.37 3.62
C VAL A 106 -16.19 -22.29 3.32
N ASN A 107 -15.82 -22.66 2.10
CA ASN A 107 -14.46 -22.44 1.59
C ASN A 107 -14.33 -21.01 1.07
N HIS A 108 -13.21 -20.36 1.39
CA HIS A 108 -12.95 -18.96 1.03
C HIS A 108 -11.91 -18.88 -0.10
N PHE A 109 -12.22 -19.48 -1.25
CA PHE A 109 -11.34 -19.47 -2.43
C PHE A 109 -11.96 -18.75 -3.64
N ASP A 110 -12.90 -17.83 -3.40
CA ASP A 110 -13.61 -17.14 -4.47
C ASP A 110 -12.70 -16.16 -5.22
N GLN A 111 -12.33 -16.51 -6.45
CA GLN A 111 -11.51 -15.67 -7.32
C GLN A 111 -12.34 -14.53 -7.98
N SER A 112 -13.66 -14.58 -7.88
CA SER A 112 -14.55 -13.51 -8.36
C SER A 112 -14.71 -12.36 -7.35
N SER A 113 -14.25 -12.55 -6.11
CA SER A 113 -14.23 -11.52 -5.07
C SER A 113 -13.65 -10.19 -5.60
N PRO A 114 -14.30 -9.05 -5.34
CA PRO A 114 -13.79 -7.75 -5.78
C PRO A 114 -12.36 -7.47 -5.29
N LEU A 115 -12.05 -7.83 -4.05
CA LEU A 115 -10.72 -7.63 -3.47
C LEU A 115 -9.68 -8.56 -4.10
N TYR A 116 -10.05 -9.81 -4.41
CA TYR A 116 -9.18 -10.73 -5.13
C TYR A 116 -8.80 -10.17 -6.51
N ARG A 117 -9.80 -9.79 -7.32
CA ARG A 117 -9.56 -9.23 -8.66
C ARG A 117 -8.80 -7.91 -8.61
N GLN A 118 -9.03 -7.09 -7.58
CA GLN A 118 -8.29 -5.86 -7.39
C GLN A 118 -6.83 -6.11 -7.01
N LEU A 119 -6.57 -7.00 -6.04
CA LEU A 119 -5.21 -7.38 -5.66
C LEU A 119 -4.46 -8.00 -6.84
N GLN A 120 -5.12 -8.82 -7.67
CA GLN A 120 -4.54 -9.36 -8.89
C GLN A 120 -4.06 -8.25 -9.84
N ARG A 121 -4.87 -7.20 -10.07
CA ARG A 121 -4.47 -6.05 -10.92
C ARG A 121 -3.29 -5.27 -10.31
N ILE A 122 -3.29 -5.05 -9.00
CA ILE A 122 -2.22 -4.34 -8.30
C ILE A 122 -0.91 -5.15 -8.36
N ILE A 123 -0.98 -6.49 -8.19
CA ILE A 123 0.20 -7.37 -8.33
C ILE A 123 0.71 -7.36 -9.78
N ALA A 124 -0.19 -7.38 -10.75
CA ALA A 124 0.17 -7.28 -12.16
C ALA A 124 0.91 -5.97 -12.47
N LEU A 125 0.48 -4.84 -11.89
CA LEU A 125 1.17 -3.55 -11.99
C LEU A 125 2.63 -3.65 -11.50
N ARG A 126 2.86 -4.20 -10.30
CA ARG A 126 4.21 -4.37 -9.74
C ARG A 126 5.11 -5.27 -10.59
N ASN A 127 4.53 -6.36 -11.11
CA ASN A 127 5.27 -7.34 -11.91
C ASN A 127 5.58 -6.82 -13.31
N GLY A 128 4.67 -6.02 -13.88
CA GLY A 128 4.79 -5.44 -15.22
C GLY A 128 5.91 -4.43 -15.37
N ASP A 129 6.31 -3.75 -14.28
CA ASP A 129 7.35 -2.73 -14.33
C ASP A 129 8.36 -2.83 -13.17
N PRO A 130 9.68 -3.01 -13.43
CA PRO A 130 10.70 -2.98 -12.38
C PRO A 130 10.77 -1.67 -11.59
N LEU A 131 10.26 -0.56 -12.13
CA LEU A 131 10.18 0.73 -11.45
C LEU A 131 9.47 0.61 -10.10
N PHE A 132 8.39 -0.16 -10.01
CA PHE A 132 7.67 -0.36 -8.75
C PHE A 132 8.41 -1.22 -7.73
N ARG A 133 9.39 -2.02 -8.18
CA ARG A 133 10.20 -2.91 -7.33
C ARG A 133 11.51 -2.29 -6.87
N ARG A 134 12.09 -1.41 -7.69
CA ARG A 134 13.46 -0.90 -7.54
C ARG A 134 13.56 0.62 -7.49
N GLY A 135 12.54 1.34 -7.96
CA GLY A 135 12.54 2.79 -8.00
C GLY A 135 12.45 3.41 -6.61
N ALA A 136 13.01 4.61 -6.48
CA ALA A 136 13.01 5.37 -5.24
C ALA A 136 11.76 6.26 -5.18
N PRO A 137 10.84 6.06 -4.20
CA PRO A 137 9.70 6.95 -4.05
C PRO A 137 10.12 8.28 -3.41
N VAL A 138 9.67 9.38 -4.01
CA VAL A 138 9.87 10.75 -3.55
C VAL A 138 8.51 11.41 -3.38
N THR A 139 8.18 11.81 -2.16
CA THR A 139 6.92 12.52 -1.88
C THR A 139 6.88 13.84 -2.65
N VAL A 140 5.81 14.03 -3.42
CA VAL A 140 5.49 15.27 -4.15
C VAL A 140 4.48 16.10 -3.35
N TYR A 141 3.49 15.44 -2.75
CA TYR A 141 2.44 16.09 -1.98
C TYR A 141 1.95 15.21 -0.85
N SER A 142 1.61 15.84 0.28
CA SER A 142 0.86 15.21 1.36
C SER A 142 0.09 16.26 2.15
N ASP A 143 -1.06 15.87 2.68
CA ASP A 143 -1.85 16.64 3.62
C ASP A 143 -1.34 16.46 5.07
N ALA A 144 -1.12 17.57 5.77
CA ALA A 144 -0.62 17.59 7.14
C ALA A 144 -1.73 17.70 8.20
N SER A 145 -2.96 18.02 7.79
CA SER A 145 -4.07 18.36 8.68
C SER A 145 -5.10 17.25 8.81
N GLY A 146 -5.18 16.33 7.84
CA GLY A 146 -6.07 15.18 7.94
C GLY A 146 -5.98 14.22 6.76
N ALA A 147 -6.94 13.30 6.70
CA ALA A 147 -7.15 12.47 5.53
C ALA A 147 -7.28 13.34 4.27
N GLY A 148 -6.65 12.93 3.17
CA GLY A 148 -6.55 13.77 1.99
C GLY A 148 -5.64 13.17 0.92
N ALA A 149 -5.08 14.02 0.07
CA ALA A 149 -4.25 13.57 -1.03
C ALA A 149 -2.82 13.20 -0.56
N LEU A 150 -2.29 12.11 -1.10
CA LEU A 150 -0.88 11.74 -1.06
C LEU A 150 -0.42 11.49 -2.48
N ILE A 151 0.66 12.14 -2.90
CA ILE A 151 1.27 11.92 -4.21
C ILE A 151 2.76 11.71 -4.00
N TYR A 152 3.29 10.62 -4.56
CA TYR A 152 4.73 10.46 -4.71
C TYR A 152 5.09 10.09 -6.13
N ARG A 153 6.29 10.52 -6.53
CA ARG A 153 6.94 10.14 -7.77
C ARG A 153 7.85 8.96 -7.50
N ILE A 154 7.97 8.05 -8.44
CA ILE A 154 8.98 7.00 -8.41
C ILE A 154 9.92 7.25 -9.59
N ASP A 155 11.21 7.39 -9.27
CA ASP A 155 12.27 7.55 -10.27
C ASP A 155 13.01 6.21 -10.44
N PHE A 156 13.11 5.74 -11.68
CA PHE A 156 13.89 4.55 -12.03
C PHE A 156 14.30 4.55 -13.50
N ASP A 157 15.60 4.41 -13.77
CA ASP A 157 16.15 4.25 -15.13
C ASP A 157 15.69 5.34 -16.12
N GLY A 158 15.77 6.60 -15.69
CA GLY A 158 15.33 7.77 -16.48
C GLY A 158 13.82 7.91 -16.64
N ARG A 159 13.01 6.98 -16.12
CA ARG A 159 11.54 7.04 -16.14
C ARG A 159 11.00 7.53 -14.81
N GLN A 160 9.86 8.23 -14.89
CA GLN A 160 9.15 8.79 -13.74
C GLN A 160 7.69 8.36 -13.80
N MET A 161 7.14 7.90 -12.67
CA MET A 161 5.71 7.63 -12.54
C MET A 161 5.18 8.29 -11.27
N LEU A 162 3.99 8.88 -11.37
CA LEU A 162 3.27 9.39 -10.20
C LEU A 162 2.32 8.32 -9.69
N VAL A 163 2.29 8.15 -8.36
CA VAL A 163 1.28 7.37 -7.67
C VAL A 163 0.53 8.30 -6.74
N ALA A 164 -0.79 8.38 -6.94
CA ALA A 164 -1.67 9.28 -6.22
C ALA A 164 -2.72 8.50 -5.43
N PHE A 165 -3.00 8.98 -4.22
CA PHE A 165 -3.97 8.44 -3.30
C PHE A 165 -4.87 9.56 -2.79
N ASN A 166 -6.09 9.21 -2.41
CA ASN A 166 -6.98 10.06 -1.65
C ASN A 166 -7.53 9.24 -0.48
N SER A 167 -7.03 9.51 0.73
CA SER A 167 -7.49 8.82 1.94
C SER A 167 -8.78 9.41 2.53
N ALA A 168 -9.24 10.56 2.02
CA ALA A 168 -10.50 11.14 2.44
C ALA A 168 -11.72 10.45 1.81
N ASP A 169 -12.87 10.58 2.45
CA ASP A 169 -14.18 10.14 1.95
C ASP A 169 -14.84 11.14 0.98
N HIS A 170 -14.18 12.27 0.74
CA HIS A 170 -14.60 13.34 -0.16
C HIS A 170 -13.49 13.63 -1.18
N ARG A 171 -13.81 14.46 -2.18
CA ARG A 171 -12.82 14.91 -3.16
C ARG A 171 -11.77 15.77 -2.46
N ALA A 172 -10.51 15.33 -2.47
CA ALA A 172 -9.37 16.12 -2.02
C ALA A 172 -8.71 16.81 -3.22
N LEU A 173 -8.31 18.06 -3.05
CA LEU A 173 -7.49 18.79 -4.01
C LEU A 173 -6.05 18.78 -3.49
N ALA A 174 -5.12 18.26 -4.30
CA ALA A 174 -3.72 18.61 -4.10
C ALA A 174 -3.55 20.08 -4.52
N GLY A 175 -2.91 20.89 -3.68
CA GLY A 175 -2.53 22.25 -4.05
C GLY A 175 -1.57 22.28 -5.25
N PRO A 176 -1.04 23.45 -5.64
CA PRO A 176 0.01 23.52 -6.66
C PRO A 176 1.16 22.57 -6.30
N VAL A 177 1.40 21.58 -7.17
CA VAL A 177 2.39 20.53 -6.96
C VAL A 177 3.50 20.66 -7.98
N ASP A 178 4.72 20.83 -7.49
CA ASP A 178 5.91 20.58 -8.31
C ASP A 178 6.19 19.08 -8.31
N ALA A 179 5.68 18.40 -9.34
CA ALA A 179 5.92 16.97 -9.53
C ALA A 179 7.39 16.66 -9.90
N GLY A 180 8.23 17.69 -10.13
CA GLY A 180 9.59 17.56 -10.63
C GLY A 180 9.67 16.78 -11.94
N LEU A 181 8.62 16.91 -12.76
CA LEU A 181 8.55 16.39 -14.12
C LEU A 181 9.05 17.48 -15.10
N PRO A 182 9.56 17.12 -16.27
CA PRO A 182 9.87 18.08 -17.33
C PRO A 182 8.67 18.99 -17.65
N ARG A 183 8.92 20.24 -18.03
CA ARG A 183 7.86 21.14 -18.49
C ARG A 183 7.12 20.53 -19.69
N ASN A 184 5.79 20.70 -19.72
CA ASN A 184 4.90 20.14 -20.74
C ASN A 184 4.83 18.60 -20.75
N SER A 185 5.11 17.94 -19.63
CA SER A 185 4.85 16.51 -19.49
C SER A 185 3.35 16.22 -19.60
N ASP A 186 2.99 15.17 -20.35
CA ASP A 186 1.64 14.63 -20.41
C ASP A 186 1.50 13.45 -19.43
N LEU A 187 0.37 13.39 -18.72
CA LEU A 187 0.09 12.33 -17.76
C LEU A 187 -0.82 11.31 -18.41
N SER A 188 -0.28 10.13 -18.69
CA SER A 188 -1.06 8.98 -19.16
C SER A 188 -1.36 8.02 -18.00
N PRO A 189 -2.62 7.60 -17.80
CA PRO A 189 -2.94 6.53 -16.86
C PRO A 189 -2.34 5.21 -17.33
N VAL A 190 -2.05 4.33 -16.36
CA VAL A 190 -1.53 2.96 -16.58
C VAL A 190 -2.66 1.95 -16.59
#